data_AF-A0A9P8GQZ8-F1
#
_entry.id   AF-A0A9P8GQZ8-F1
#
_cell.length_a   1.000
_cell.length_b   1.000
_cell.length_c   1.000
_cell.angle_alpha   90.00
_cell.angle_beta   90.00
_cell.angle_gamma   90.00
#
_symmetry.space_group_name_H-M   'P 1'
#
loop_
_entity.id
_entity.type
_entity.pdbx_description
1 polymer ?
#
loop_
_entity_poly.entity_id
_entity_poly.type
_entity_poly.pdbx_seq_one_letter_code
_entity_poly.pdbx_strand_id
1 'polypeptide(L)'
;MPPPIAGIVERKEDLRRWIWEDGLTVQQVIEKLEAEHKITCKKRTLERHLRNWGISKRSQPDKDAIQEQLTKLFHGPYQTDVAISKILNDAGHVINRRTVMETRKKLGLHKRVRPETDEQALQDTIKDVLTEEYKDEHVVKMHRGELYTHLREKYPELKIVGRDRVYNIAREMNPTLIRRYPKGHPLHQNRPYKLSGKRLAAKLAKDAASESNTPTEHEQDWSAPPEESHNPSSAHDYPEPSPVVDYQLPLETQLPSMRDAVPDSPALTQDHQPSPVYRPRTSNNQLLHPSLRVQDLEKENDALHQRLQQQDAEIRYMRQAYHDMMQRIGSVPAPNSFQS
;
A
#
# COMPACT_ATOMS: atom_id res chain seq x y z
N MET A 1 0.78 -38.65 -11.51
CA MET A 1 2.07 -38.74 -10.78
C MET A 1 3.15 -39.13 -11.79
N PRO A 2 4.40 -38.64 -11.70
CA PRO A 2 5.45 -39.16 -12.58
C PRO A 2 5.73 -40.62 -12.26
N PRO A 3 6.23 -41.40 -13.23
CA PRO A 3 6.60 -42.78 -12.99
C PRO A 3 7.69 -42.84 -11.91
N PRO A 4 7.56 -43.73 -10.90
CA PRO A 4 8.61 -43.93 -9.93
C PRO A 4 9.85 -44.46 -10.67
N ILE A 5 10.97 -43.74 -10.54
CA ILE A 5 12.27 -44.35 -10.85
C ILE A 5 12.50 -45.39 -9.75
N ALA A 6 12.63 -46.66 -10.15
CA ALA A 6 12.91 -47.76 -9.23
C ALA A 6 14.13 -47.42 -8.35
N GLY A 7 14.03 -47.68 -7.04
CA GLY A 7 15.11 -47.47 -6.07
C GLY A 7 15.26 -46.05 -5.49
N ILE A 8 14.75 -45.00 -6.16
CA ILE A 8 14.87 -43.62 -5.61
C ILE A 8 14.02 -43.44 -4.34
N VAL A 9 12.81 -44.01 -4.31
CA VAL A 9 11.86 -43.83 -3.20
C VAL A 9 12.34 -44.53 -1.94
N GLU A 10 12.94 -45.70 -2.08
CA GLU A 10 13.47 -46.51 -0.97
C GLU A 10 14.65 -45.81 -0.26
N ARG A 11 15.37 -44.96 -0.98
CA ARG A 11 16.58 -44.26 -0.50
C ARG A 11 16.32 -42.83 -0.03
N LYS A 12 15.06 -42.51 0.30
CA LYS A 12 14.67 -41.17 0.75
C LYS A 12 15.47 -40.69 1.96
N GLU A 13 15.74 -41.56 2.94
CA GLU A 13 16.47 -41.18 4.16
C GLU A 13 17.97 -40.97 3.89
N ASP A 14 18.58 -41.78 3.04
CA ASP A 14 19.97 -41.59 2.60
C ASP A 14 20.13 -40.23 1.89
N LEU A 15 19.19 -39.89 1.00
CA LEU A 15 19.15 -38.59 0.33
C LEU A 15 18.96 -37.43 1.30
N ARG A 16 18.13 -37.61 2.34
CA ARG A 16 17.95 -36.61 3.39
C ARG A 16 19.26 -36.38 4.13
N ARG A 17 19.92 -37.46 4.54
CA ARG A 17 21.20 -37.45 5.24
C ARG A 17 22.28 -36.74 4.43
N TRP A 18 22.47 -37.12 3.17
CA TRP A 18 23.47 -36.51 2.29
C TRP A 18 23.24 -35.02 2.05
N ILE A 19 21.99 -34.58 2.00
CA ILE A 19 21.67 -33.16 1.76
C ILE A 19 21.82 -32.33 3.05
N TRP A 20 21.44 -32.88 4.20
CA TRP A 20 21.39 -32.14 5.47
C TRP A 20 22.65 -32.28 6.33
N GLU A 21 23.17 -33.49 6.47
CA GLU A 21 24.36 -33.77 7.29
C GLU A 21 25.64 -33.54 6.47
N ASP A 22 25.74 -34.17 5.31
CA ASP A 22 26.96 -34.08 4.47
C ASP A 22 27.01 -32.76 3.67
N GLY A 23 25.90 -32.01 3.63
CA GLY A 23 25.83 -30.74 2.92
C GLY A 23 26.11 -30.88 1.41
N LEU A 24 25.82 -32.03 0.79
CA LEU A 24 26.08 -32.26 -0.63
C LEU A 24 25.17 -31.41 -1.52
N THR A 25 25.64 -31.07 -2.72
CA THR A 25 24.82 -30.44 -3.76
C THR A 25 24.01 -31.49 -4.52
N VAL A 26 22.93 -31.08 -5.18
CA VAL A 26 22.09 -32.00 -5.96
C VAL A 26 22.89 -32.75 -7.03
N GLN A 27 23.91 -32.13 -7.63
CA GLN A 27 24.79 -32.79 -8.60
C GLN A 27 25.66 -33.87 -7.94
N GLN A 28 26.30 -33.55 -6.82
CA GLN A 28 27.10 -34.53 -6.07
C GLN A 28 26.25 -35.69 -5.55
N VAL A 29 24.99 -35.44 -5.18
CA VAL A 29 24.05 -36.50 -4.80
C VAL A 29 23.73 -37.42 -5.97
N ILE A 30 23.63 -36.90 -7.20
CA ILE A 30 23.42 -37.72 -8.41
C ILE A 30 24.64 -38.59 -8.67
N GLU A 31 25.84 -38.00 -8.60
CA GLU A 31 27.11 -38.72 -8.78
C GLU A 31 27.26 -39.83 -7.72
N LYS A 32 26.89 -39.55 -6.46
CA LYS A 32 26.91 -40.53 -5.36
C LYS A 32 25.87 -41.63 -5.54
N LEU A 33 24.65 -41.30 -5.99
CA LEU A 33 23.61 -42.27 -6.35
C LEU A 33 24.06 -43.21 -7.47
N GLU A 34 24.74 -42.67 -8.47
CA GLU A 34 25.27 -43.44 -9.60
C GLU A 34 26.42 -44.34 -9.16
N ALA A 35 27.35 -43.84 -8.34
CA ALA A 35 28.50 -44.60 -7.86
C ALA A 35 28.13 -45.72 -6.87
N GLU A 36 27.31 -45.44 -5.86
CA GLU A 36 27.02 -46.38 -4.77
C GLU A 36 25.87 -47.33 -5.09
N HIS A 37 24.87 -46.87 -5.86
CA HIS A 37 23.63 -47.61 -6.06
C HIS A 37 23.33 -47.91 -7.54
N LYS A 38 24.15 -47.44 -8.48
CA LYS A 38 23.95 -47.59 -9.94
C LYS A 38 22.61 -47.02 -10.40
N ILE A 39 22.10 -45.99 -9.71
CA ILE A 39 20.83 -45.32 -10.05
C ILE A 39 21.14 -44.07 -10.86
N THR A 40 20.89 -44.12 -12.17
CA THR A 40 21.01 -42.95 -13.04
C THR A 40 19.76 -42.08 -12.96
N CYS A 41 19.91 -40.82 -12.56
CA CYS A 41 18.79 -39.88 -12.50
C CYS A 41 19.16 -38.50 -13.05
N LYS A 42 18.23 -37.86 -13.76
CA LYS A 42 18.41 -36.48 -14.21
C LYS A 42 18.20 -35.51 -13.04
N LYS A 43 18.99 -34.43 -12.98
CA LYS A 43 18.89 -33.37 -11.96
C LYS A 43 17.46 -32.90 -11.71
N ARG A 44 16.71 -32.60 -12.77
CA ARG A 44 15.32 -32.13 -12.68
C ARG A 44 14.39 -33.16 -12.02
N THR A 45 14.64 -34.45 -12.21
CA THR A 45 13.83 -35.52 -11.61
C THR A 45 14.10 -35.61 -10.11
N LEU A 46 15.38 -35.61 -9.71
CA LEU A 46 15.76 -35.60 -8.29
C LEU A 46 15.20 -34.36 -7.59
N GLU A 47 15.35 -33.16 -8.17
CA GLU A 47 14.78 -31.91 -7.61
C GLU A 47 13.25 -31.95 -7.47
N ARG A 48 12.55 -32.69 -8.33
CA ARG A 48 11.10 -32.86 -8.24
C ARG A 48 10.74 -33.80 -7.08
N HIS A 49 11.45 -34.92 -6.93
CA HIS A 49 11.25 -35.85 -5.82
C HIS A 49 11.58 -35.20 -4.47
N LEU A 50 12.72 -34.50 -4.38
CA LEU A 50 13.12 -33.73 -3.21
C LEU A 50 12.05 -32.70 -2.81
N ARG A 51 11.51 -31.95 -3.78
CA ARG A 51 10.39 -31.02 -3.54
C ARG A 51 9.13 -31.72 -3.04
N ASN A 52 8.75 -32.85 -3.65
CA ASN A 52 7.58 -33.61 -3.24
C ASN A 52 7.72 -34.18 -1.83
N TRP A 53 8.94 -34.49 -1.40
CA TRP A 53 9.24 -34.98 -0.06
C TRP A 53 9.49 -33.87 0.97
N GLY A 54 9.45 -32.60 0.56
CA GLY A 54 9.78 -31.47 1.43
C GLY A 54 11.26 -31.36 1.79
N ILE A 55 12.14 -32.11 1.11
CA ILE A 55 13.59 -32.07 1.34
C ILE A 55 14.16 -30.94 0.48
N SER A 56 14.40 -29.80 1.10
CA SER A 56 15.05 -28.65 0.45
C SER A 56 16.27 -28.25 1.26
N LYS A 57 17.42 -28.11 0.58
CA LYS A 57 18.65 -27.59 1.18
C LYS A 57 18.53 -26.13 1.62
N ARG A 58 17.58 -25.38 1.04
CA ARG A 58 17.23 -24.06 1.57
C ARG A 58 16.53 -24.31 2.91
N SER A 59 17.28 -24.16 4.01
CA SER A 59 16.70 -23.85 5.30
C SER A 59 15.65 -22.78 5.05
N GLN A 60 14.38 -23.08 5.33
CA GLN A 60 13.35 -22.05 5.38
C GLN A 60 13.84 -21.13 6.48
N PRO A 61 14.34 -19.93 6.13
CA PRO A 61 14.91 -19.11 7.16
C PRO A 61 13.76 -18.73 8.07
N ASP A 62 14.00 -18.78 9.38
CA ASP A 62 12.97 -18.51 10.36
C ASP A 62 12.38 -17.12 10.09
N LYS A 63 11.13 -17.11 9.61
CA LYS A 63 10.49 -15.91 9.09
C LYS A 63 10.25 -14.93 10.22
N ASP A 64 10.01 -15.42 11.43
CA ASP A 64 9.66 -14.58 12.57
C ASP A 64 10.93 -13.93 13.12
N ALA A 65 12.01 -14.71 13.26
CA ALA A 65 13.32 -14.17 13.59
C ALA A 65 13.80 -13.11 12.57
N ILE A 66 13.60 -13.34 11.27
CA ILE A 66 13.94 -12.35 10.24
C ILE A 66 13.09 -11.09 10.39
N GLN A 67 11.79 -11.22 10.62
CA GLN A 67 10.88 -10.08 10.73
C GLN A 67 11.23 -9.20 11.95
N GLU A 68 11.55 -9.82 13.07
CA GLU A 68 11.98 -9.13 14.29
C GLU A 68 13.29 -8.37 14.06
N GLN A 69 14.33 -9.05 13.55
CA GLN A 69 15.61 -8.43 13.25
C GLN A 69 15.47 -7.33 12.19
N LEU A 70 14.67 -7.54 11.15
CA LEU A 70 14.39 -6.56 10.12
C LEU A 70 13.76 -5.29 10.71
N THR A 71 12.80 -5.44 11.63
CA THR A 71 12.13 -4.32 12.29
C THR A 71 13.12 -3.52 13.13
N LYS A 72 13.95 -4.21 13.92
CA LYS A 72 15.02 -3.59 14.72
C LYS A 72 16.03 -2.84 13.85
N LEU A 73 16.54 -3.47 12.79
CA LEU A 73 17.52 -2.87 11.87
C LEU A 73 16.93 -1.70 11.08
N PHE A 74 15.65 -1.76 10.72
CA PHE A 74 14.98 -0.69 9.98
C PHE A 74 14.84 0.60 10.80
N HIS A 75 14.60 0.49 12.12
CA HIS A 75 14.54 1.64 13.02
C HIS A 75 15.92 2.18 13.43
N GLY A 76 16.98 1.40 13.20
CA GLY A 76 18.37 1.77 13.47
C GLY A 76 19.05 2.57 12.34
N PRO A 77 20.39 2.65 12.36
CA PRO A 77 21.18 3.40 11.38
C PRO A 77 21.19 2.73 9.98
N TYR A 78 20.92 1.42 9.92
CA TYR A 78 21.03 0.61 8.69
C TYR A 78 19.78 0.69 7.83
N GLN A 79 19.42 1.88 7.38
CA GLN A 79 18.14 2.09 6.72
C GLN A 79 18.09 1.67 5.24
N THR A 80 19.15 1.10 4.64
CA THR A 80 19.11 0.65 3.25
C THR A 80 18.83 -0.85 3.17
N ASP A 81 17.94 -1.26 2.26
CA ASP A 81 17.58 -2.68 2.10
C ASP A 81 18.81 -3.53 1.70
N VAL A 82 19.83 -2.89 1.10
CA VAL A 82 21.14 -3.49 0.78
C VAL A 82 21.95 -3.72 2.05
N ALA A 83 22.14 -2.71 2.89
CA ALA A 83 22.88 -2.85 4.14
C ALA A 83 22.20 -3.86 5.07
N ILE A 84 20.87 -3.80 5.22
CA ILE A 84 20.11 -4.77 6.01
C ILE A 84 20.33 -6.19 5.48
N SER A 85 20.29 -6.38 4.16
CA SER A 85 20.55 -7.72 3.60
C SER A 85 21.95 -8.22 3.89
N LYS A 86 22.98 -7.36 3.88
CA LYS A 86 24.34 -7.75 4.23
C LYS A 86 24.42 -8.20 5.70
N ILE A 87 23.90 -7.39 6.61
CA ILE A 87 23.90 -7.68 8.06
C ILE A 87 23.15 -8.98 8.37
N LEU A 88 22.00 -9.22 7.72
CA LEU A 88 21.25 -10.47 7.92
C LEU A 88 22.01 -11.68 7.36
N ASN A 89 22.72 -11.53 6.23
CA ASN A 89 23.59 -12.59 5.71
C ASN A 89 24.79 -12.84 6.62
N ASP A 90 25.39 -11.80 7.20
CA ASP A 90 26.50 -11.89 8.15
C ASP A 90 26.06 -12.58 9.45
N ALA A 91 24.79 -12.41 9.86
CA ALA A 91 24.16 -13.13 10.96
C ALA A 91 23.79 -14.60 10.63
N GLY A 92 24.09 -15.08 9.41
CA GLY A 92 23.84 -16.46 8.98
C GLY A 92 22.51 -16.69 8.26
N HIS A 93 21.70 -15.65 8.03
CA HIS A 93 20.45 -15.78 7.28
C HIS A 93 20.69 -15.60 5.78
N VAL A 94 20.39 -16.60 4.95
CA VAL A 94 20.55 -16.49 3.49
C VAL A 94 19.39 -15.72 2.86
N ILE A 95 19.51 -14.38 2.78
CA ILE A 95 18.42 -13.49 2.33
C ILE A 95 18.91 -12.52 1.26
N ASN A 96 18.13 -12.37 0.19
CA ASN A 96 18.38 -11.40 -0.86
C ASN A 96 17.81 -10.01 -0.51
N ARG A 97 18.39 -8.95 -1.10
CA ARG A 97 17.84 -7.59 -1.03
C ARG A 97 16.36 -7.52 -1.39
N ARG A 98 15.93 -8.28 -2.41
CA ARG A 98 14.52 -8.30 -2.86
C ARG A 98 13.60 -8.86 -1.78
N THR A 99 13.99 -9.95 -1.13
CA THR A 99 13.21 -10.55 -0.03
C THR A 99 13.13 -9.62 1.16
N VAL A 100 14.23 -8.92 1.53
CA VAL A 100 14.19 -7.86 2.55
C VAL A 100 13.17 -6.77 2.19
N MET A 101 13.20 -6.27 0.95
CA MET A 101 12.25 -5.25 0.50
C MET A 101 10.79 -5.74 0.55
N GLU A 102 10.52 -6.98 0.14
CA GLU A 102 9.18 -7.57 0.15
C GLU A 102 8.67 -7.79 1.58
N THR A 103 9.48 -8.38 2.46
CA THR A 103 9.14 -8.56 3.88
C THR A 103 8.91 -7.20 4.55
N ARG A 104 9.78 -6.21 4.29
CA ARG A 104 9.63 -4.84 4.80
C ARG A 104 8.30 -4.22 4.39
N LYS A 105 7.89 -4.38 3.12
CA LYS A 105 6.60 -3.89 2.63
C LYS A 105 5.41 -4.60 3.29
N LYS A 106 5.52 -5.92 3.52
CA LYS A 106 4.49 -6.70 4.21
C LYS A 106 4.28 -6.25 5.65
N LEU A 107 5.36 -5.86 6.33
CA LEU A 107 5.32 -5.30 7.69
C LEU A 107 4.85 -3.83 7.74
N GLY A 108 4.51 -3.20 6.60
CA GLY A 108 4.13 -1.78 6.56
C GLY A 108 5.28 -0.80 6.83
N LEU A 109 6.54 -1.29 6.87
CA LEU A 109 7.73 -0.49 7.17
C LEU A 109 8.14 0.33 5.94
N HIS A 110 7.39 1.38 5.63
CA HIS A 110 7.67 2.27 4.51
C HIS A 110 8.69 3.36 4.91
N LYS A 111 9.64 3.66 4.01
CA LYS A 111 10.52 4.84 4.12
C LYS A 111 9.75 6.09 3.70
N ARG A 112 8.76 6.45 4.51
CA ARG A 112 7.97 7.67 4.37
C ARG A 112 8.16 8.49 5.64
N VAL A 113 8.04 9.80 5.48
CA VAL A 113 7.94 10.72 6.61
C VAL A 113 6.67 10.34 7.35
N ARG A 114 6.78 10.07 8.65
CA ARG A 114 5.60 9.77 9.46
C ARG A 114 4.80 11.08 9.60
N PRO A 115 3.46 11.03 9.60
CA PRO A 115 2.65 12.23 9.79
C PRO A 115 2.92 12.90 11.14
N GLU A 116 3.37 12.13 12.13
CA GLU A 116 3.77 12.61 13.47
C GLU A 116 5.12 13.34 13.48
N THR A 117 5.93 13.19 12.43
CA THR A 117 7.21 13.90 12.34
C THR A 117 6.95 15.32 11.88
N ASP A 118 7.37 16.30 12.69
CA ASP A 118 7.34 17.71 12.29
C ASP A 118 8.19 17.89 11.02
N GLU A 119 7.50 18.09 9.90
CA GLU A 119 8.14 18.22 8.60
C GLU A 119 9.00 19.48 8.53
N GLN A 120 8.63 20.52 9.29
CA GLN A 120 9.33 21.79 9.31
C GLN A 120 10.65 21.64 10.05
N ALA A 121 10.63 21.06 11.26
CA ALA A 121 11.83 20.76 12.03
C ALA A 121 12.81 19.87 11.24
N LEU A 122 12.32 18.87 10.51
CA LEU A 122 13.18 18.03 9.66
C LEU A 122 13.79 18.82 8.49
N GLN A 123 13.03 19.73 7.86
CA GLN A 123 13.56 20.57 6.79
C GLN A 123 14.64 21.50 7.30
N ASP A 124 14.43 22.12 8.46
CA ASP A 124 15.38 23.06 9.04
C ASP A 124 16.66 22.33 9.50
N THR A 125 16.51 21.13 10.08
CA THR A 125 17.66 20.24 10.36
C THR A 125 18.46 19.93 9.08
N ILE A 126 17.79 19.63 7.97
CA ILE A 126 18.47 19.37 6.68
C ILE A 126 19.16 20.64 6.16
N LYS A 127 18.55 21.83 6.31
CA LYS A 127 19.17 23.10 5.94
C LYS A 127 20.43 23.38 6.75
N ASP A 128 20.39 23.14 8.06
CA ASP A 128 21.52 23.36 8.95
C ASP A 128 22.71 22.49 8.53
N VAL A 129 22.46 21.19 8.33
CA VAL A 129 23.48 20.24 7.85
C VAL A 129 24.03 20.66 6.49
N LEU A 130 23.16 21.03 5.53
CA LEU A 130 23.60 21.49 4.21
C LEU A 130 24.44 22.77 4.29
N THR A 131 24.14 23.66 5.23
CA THR A 131 24.90 24.91 5.44
C THR A 131 26.30 24.61 5.95
N GLU A 132 26.46 23.60 6.80
CA GLU A 132 27.76 23.12 7.23
C GLU A 132 28.53 22.43 6.10
N GLU A 133 27.88 21.54 5.36
CA GLU A 133 28.52 20.74 4.30
C GLU A 133 28.90 21.56 3.06
N TYR A 134 28.16 22.63 2.74
CA TYR A 134 28.46 23.49 1.59
C TYR A 134 29.72 24.33 1.76
N LYS A 135 30.36 24.30 2.93
CA LYS A 135 31.72 24.83 3.10
C LYS A 135 32.73 24.05 2.25
N ASP A 136 32.44 22.80 1.91
CA ASP A 136 33.25 21.98 1.01
C ASP A 136 32.78 22.13 -0.45
N GLU A 137 33.66 22.59 -1.32
CA GLU A 137 33.40 22.74 -2.76
C GLU A 137 33.02 21.41 -3.44
N HIS A 138 33.51 20.28 -2.92
CA HIS A 138 33.18 18.98 -3.48
C HIS A 138 31.67 18.70 -3.31
N VAL A 139 31.09 19.00 -2.15
CA VAL A 139 29.67 18.74 -1.87
C VAL A 139 28.77 19.58 -2.77
N VAL A 140 29.17 20.82 -3.06
CA VAL A 140 28.43 21.73 -3.97
C VAL A 140 28.32 21.15 -5.38
N LYS A 141 29.32 20.40 -5.84
CA LYS A 141 29.35 19.77 -7.17
C LYS A 141 28.62 18.42 -7.22
N MET A 142 28.28 17.82 -6.08
CA MET A 142 27.66 16.49 -6.03
C MET A 142 26.30 16.47 -6.71
N HIS A 143 26.01 15.39 -7.43
CA HIS A 143 24.69 15.18 -8.00
C HIS A 143 23.68 14.80 -6.94
N ARG A 144 22.38 14.95 -7.27
CA ARG A 144 21.24 14.60 -6.41
C ARG A 144 21.36 13.24 -5.69
N GLY A 145 21.86 12.23 -6.38
CA GLY A 145 22.02 10.88 -5.82
C GLY A 145 23.16 10.81 -4.81
N GLU A 146 24.28 11.43 -5.16
CA GLU A 146 25.51 11.46 -4.37
C GLU A 146 25.33 12.28 -3.11
N LEU A 147 24.74 13.48 -3.20
CA LEU A 147 24.48 14.34 -2.05
C LEU A 147 23.64 13.62 -0.98
N TYR A 148 22.58 12.94 -1.41
CA TYR A 148 21.74 12.18 -0.49
C TYR A 148 22.48 10.99 0.15
N THR A 149 23.29 10.28 -0.63
CA THR A 149 24.09 9.16 -0.11
C THR A 149 25.13 9.67 0.88
N HIS A 150 25.84 10.75 0.54
CA HIS A 150 26.86 11.38 1.36
C HIS A 150 26.31 11.85 2.71
N LEU A 151 25.21 12.63 2.70
CA LEU A 151 24.57 13.10 3.93
C LEU A 151 24.10 11.94 4.81
N ARG A 152 23.64 10.85 4.21
CA ARG A 152 23.18 9.68 4.96
C ARG A 152 24.32 8.87 5.56
N GLU A 153 25.45 8.81 4.88
CA GLU A 153 26.66 8.14 5.37
C GLU A 153 27.33 8.95 6.49
N LYS A 154 27.35 10.27 6.38
CA LYS A 154 27.94 11.18 7.36
C LYS A 154 27.06 11.39 8.60
N TYR A 155 25.73 11.48 8.42
CA TYR A 155 24.76 11.76 9.48
C TYR A 155 23.66 10.69 9.57
N PRO A 156 23.99 9.44 9.97
CA PRO A 156 23.01 8.36 10.07
C PRO A 156 21.93 8.60 11.14
N GLU A 157 22.22 9.38 12.18
CA GLU A 157 21.36 9.68 13.32
C GLU A 157 20.20 10.62 12.98
N LEU A 158 20.38 11.53 12.01
CA LEU A 158 19.37 12.52 11.62
C LEU A 158 18.20 11.93 10.81
N LYS A 159 18.25 10.62 10.52
CA LYS A 159 17.19 9.86 9.83
C LYS A 159 16.64 10.57 8.59
N ILE A 160 17.52 11.16 7.78
CA ILE A 160 17.13 11.98 6.63
C ILE A 160 16.31 11.15 5.61
N VAL A 161 15.01 11.46 5.50
CA VAL A 161 14.07 10.80 4.59
C VAL A 161 13.82 11.64 3.34
N GLY A 162 13.95 10.99 2.17
CA GLY A 162 13.49 11.55 0.90
C GLY A 162 14.58 12.27 0.11
N ARG A 163 15.14 11.56 -0.87
CA ARG A 163 16.16 12.10 -1.79
C ARG A 163 15.71 13.34 -2.57
N ASP A 164 14.43 13.43 -2.93
CA ASP A 164 13.88 14.64 -3.59
C ASP A 164 13.83 15.84 -2.63
N ARG A 165 13.49 15.61 -1.36
CA ARG A 165 13.35 16.66 -0.35
C ARG A 165 14.70 17.33 -0.08
N VAL A 166 15.72 16.54 0.24
CA VAL A 166 17.11 17.02 0.43
C VAL A 166 17.57 17.87 -0.74
N TYR A 167 17.35 17.39 -1.97
CA TYR A 167 17.78 18.11 -3.16
C TYR A 167 17.00 19.40 -3.42
N ASN A 168 15.70 19.44 -3.09
CA ASN A 168 14.91 20.65 -3.23
C ASN A 168 15.38 21.73 -2.26
N ILE A 169 15.64 21.37 -1.00
CA ILE A 169 16.19 22.27 0.02
C ILE A 169 17.57 22.77 -0.39
N ALA A 170 18.45 21.85 -0.79
CA ALA A 170 19.77 22.15 -1.35
C ALA A 170 19.73 23.16 -2.50
N ARG A 171 18.72 23.06 -3.38
CA ARG A 171 18.50 23.96 -4.51
C ARG A 171 17.92 25.31 -4.11
N GLU A 172 17.07 25.35 -3.10
CA GLU A 172 16.56 26.62 -2.54
C GLU A 172 17.71 27.45 -1.95
N MET A 173 18.69 26.79 -1.32
CA MET A 173 19.90 27.44 -0.83
C MET A 173 20.88 27.83 -1.95
N ASN A 174 21.08 26.96 -2.95
CA ASN A 174 21.97 27.24 -4.08
C ASN A 174 21.25 27.04 -5.43
N PRO A 175 20.73 28.12 -6.03
CA PRO A 175 19.99 28.06 -7.30
C PRO A 175 20.81 27.56 -8.50
N THR A 176 22.14 27.54 -8.39
CA THR A 176 23.02 27.08 -9.47
C THR A 176 22.94 25.56 -9.70
N LEU A 177 22.39 24.80 -8.74
CA LEU A 177 22.18 23.36 -8.88
C LEU A 177 21.20 23.05 -10.02
N ILE A 178 21.71 22.37 -11.05
CA ILE A 178 20.99 22.07 -12.29
C ILE A 178 19.70 21.27 -11.99
N ARG A 179 18.57 21.72 -12.55
CA ARG A 179 17.34 20.93 -12.51
C ARG A 179 17.52 19.68 -13.37
N ARG A 180 17.03 18.52 -12.89
CA ARG A 180 16.94 17.27 -13.69
C ARG A 180 16.35 17.50 -15.09
N TYR A 181 15.49 18.51 -15.20
CA TYR A 181 15.01 19.07 -16.45
C TYR A 181 14.79 20.58 -16.25
N PRO A 182 15.26 21.46 -17.16
CA PRO A 182 14.99 22.90 -17.06
C PRO A 182 13.48 23.18 -16.97
N LYS A 183 13.10 24.30 -16.33
CA LYS A 183 11.69 24.73 -16.28
C LYS A 183 11.24 24.96 -17.73
N GLY A 184 10.33 24.13 -18.25
CA GLY A 184 9.92 24.15 -19.67
C GLY A 184 10.45 22.99 -20.52
N HIS A 185 11.24 22.06 -19.96
CA HIS A 185 11.63 20.86 -20.69
C HIS A 185 10.39 20.03 -21.06
N PRO A 186 10.29 19.46 -22.27
CA PRO A 186 9.12 18.70 -22.70
C PRO A 186 8.84 17.47 -21.84
N LEU A 187 9.81 16.87 -21.14
CA LEU A 187 9.52 15.82 -20.13
C LEU A 187 8.83 16.35 -18.85
N HIS A 188 8.72 17.66 -18.67
CA HIS A 188 8.01 18.32 -17.57
C HIS A 188 6.61 18.79 -17.98
N GLN A 189 6.43 19.19 -19.24
CA GLN A 189 5.15 19.59 -19.82
C GLN A 189 4.38 18.40 -20.43
N ASN A 190 5.12 17.52 -21.11
CA ASN A 190 4.66 16.32 -21.81
C ASN A 190 5.27 15.06 -21.19
N ARG A 191 5.30 14.96 -19.85
CA ARG A 191 5.10 13.62 -19.29
C ARG A 191 3.64 13.33 -19.58
N PRO A 192 3.29 12.43 -20.53
CA PRO A 192 2.08 11.68 -20.31
C PRO A 192 2.34 10.99 -18.98
N TYR A 193 1.88 11.60 -17.89
CA TYR A 193 1.52 10.81 -16.76
C TYR A 193 0.68 9.72 -17.41
N LYS A 194 1.11 8.47 -17.30
CA LYS A 194 0.13 7.40 -17.25
C LYS A 194 -0.68 7.76 -16.02
N LEU A 195 -1.61 8.72 -16.15
CA LEU A 195 -2.68 8.89 -15.21
C LEU A 195 -3.28 7.49 -15.25
N SER A 196 -3.07 6.72 -14.18
CA SER A 196 -3.73 5.43 -14.05
C SER A 196 -5.19 5.65 -14.40
N GLY A 197 -5.85 4.71 -15.08
CA GLY A 197 -7.14 4.97 -15.76
C GLY A 197 -8.13 5.82 -14.95
N LYS A 198 -8.16 5.66 -13.62
CA LYS A 198 -8.90 6.53 -12.68
C LYS A 198 -8.60 8.02 -12.77
N ARG A 199 -7.33 8.45 -12.76
CA ARG A 199 -6.98 9.87 -12.83
C ARG A 199 -7.15 10.44 -14.24
N LEU A 200 -7.00 9.62 -15.29
CA LEU A 200 -7.25 10.04 -16.68
C LEU A 200 -8.74 10.30 -16.87
N ALA A 201 -9.58 9.37 -16.40
CA ALA A 201 -11.02 9.51 -16.39
C ALA A 201 -11.48 10.74 -15.58
N ALA A 202 -10.90 10.97 -14.40
CA ALA A 202 -11.22 12.14 -13.59
C ALA A 202 -10.84 13.47 -14.29
N LYS A 203 -9.71 13.50 -15.01
CA LYS A 203 -9.32 14.68 -15.79
C LYS A 203 -10.25 14.88 -16.99
N LEU A 204 -10.52 13.83 -17.77
CA LEU A 204 -11.45 13.89 -18.90
C LEU A 204 -12.86 14.30 -18.46
N ALA A 205 -13.34 13.80 -17.32
CA ALA A 205 -14.62 14.20 -16.75
C ALA A 205 -14.62 15.68 -16.34
N LYS A 206 -13.51 16.18 -15.78
CA LYS A 206 -13.37 17.59 -15.42
C LYS A 206 -13.29 18.50 -16.65
N ASP A 207 -12.55 18.09 -17.67
CA ASP A 207 -12.40 18.83 -18.92
C ASP A 207 -13.76 18.86 -19.67
N ALA A 208 -14.48 17.73 -19.76
CA ALA A 208 -15.83 17.67 -20.32
C ALA A 208 -16.85 18.52 -19.55
N ALA A 209 -16.79 18.55 -18.21
CA ALA A 209 -17.65 19.42 -17.40
C ALA A 209 -17.30 20.92 -17.54
N SER A 210 -16.08 21.26 -17.95
CA SER A 210 -15.71 22.64 -18.24
C SER A 210 -16.14 23.10 -19.63
N GLU A 211 -16.19 22.19 -20.62
CA GLU A 211 -16.69 22.48 -21.96
C GLU A 211 -18.21 22.69 -21.99
N SER A 212 -18.97 22.10 -21.07
CA SER A 212 -20.42 22.34 -20.97
C SER A 212 -20.81 23.69 -20.37
N ASN A 213 -19.84 24.48 -19.87
CA ASN A 213 -20.10 25.76 -19.20
C ASN A 213 -19.60 26.99 -19.97
N THR A 214 -19.12 26.85 -21.22
CA THR A 214 -18.88 28.01 -22.08
C THR A 214 -20.23 28.55 -22.58
N PRO A 215 -20.65 29.76 -22.18
CA PRO A 215 -21.89 30.36 -22.68
C PRO A 215 -21.66 30.74 -24.13
N THR A 216 -22.45 30.17 -25.03
CA THR A 216 -22.54 30.60 -26.42
C THR A 216 -23.03 32.05 -26.43
N GLU A 217 -22.12 32.99 -26.64
CA GLU A 217 -22.46 34.38 -26.95
C GLU A 217 -23.11 34.41 -28.34
N HIS A 218 -24.42 34.70 -28.37
CA HIS A 218 -25.02 35.39 -29.51
C HIS A 218 -26.15 36.32 -29.06
N GLU A 219 -25.96 37.58 -29.43
CA GLU A 219 -26.69 38.84 -29.23
C GLU A 219 -28.24 38.85 -29.24
N GLN A 220 -28.81 39.73 -28.40
CA GLN A 220 -29.76 40.82 -28.75
C GLN A 220 -30.19 41.54 -27.46
N ASP A 221 -29.59 42.70 -27.13
CA ASP A 221 -30.11 44.05 -27.44
C ASP A 221 -31.54 44.29 -26.91
N TRP A 222 -31.66 44.96 -25.76
CA TRP A 222 -32.75 45.90 -25.43
C TRP A 222 -32.35 46.78 -24.25
N SER A 223 -32.59 48.09 -24.42
CA SER A 223 -32.19 49.20 -23.57
C SER A 223 -33.12 49.42 -22.35
N ALA A 224 -32.58 49.76 -21.17
CA ALA A 224 -33.24 50.55 -20.12
C ALA A 224 -32.26 50.95 -18.97
N PRO A 225 -32.50 52.06 -18.23
CA PRO A 225 -31.47 52.91 -17.61
C PRO A 225 -31.25 52.66 -16.09
N PRO A 226 -30.29 53.36 -15.43
CA PRO A 226 -29.70 52.92 -14.18
C PRO A 226 -30.42 53.48 -12.94
N GLU A 227 -30.60 52.64 -11.92
CA GLU A 227 -30.88 53.11 -10.57
C GLU A 227 -29.76 52.69 -9.62
N GLU A 228 -29.32 53.71 -8.87
CA GLU A 228 -28.43 53.68 -7.73
C GLU A 228 -28.95 52.75 -6.64
N SER A 229 -28.06 52.08 -5.90
CA SER A 229 -28.03 52.18 -4.43
C SER A 229 -27.10 51.16 -3.76
N HIS A 230 -26.19 51.72 -2.96
CA HIS A 230 -25.87 51.32 -1.59
C HIS A 230 -25.36 49.90 -1.28
N ASN A 231 -24.03 49.87 -1.08
CA ASN A 231 -23.36 49.23 0.06
C ASN A 231 -24.16 49.42 1.38
N PRO A 232 -24.15 48.42 2.28
CA PRO A 232 -23.19 48.56 3.38
C PRO A 232 -22.51 47.26 3.84
N SER A 233 -21.23 47.46 4.14
CA SER A 233 -20.49 46.95 5.30
C SER A 233 -21.34 46.27 6.39
N SER A 234 -20.94 45.06 6.82
CA SER A 234 -20.98 44.74 8.25
C SER A 234 -19.99 43.64 8.60
N ALA A 235 -19.07 43.99 9.49
CA ALA A 235 -18.18 43.11 10.21
C ALA A 235 -18.96 42.31 11.25
N HIS A 236 -18.61 41.04 11.45
CA HIS A 236 -18.87 40.38 12.73
C HIS A 236 -17.77 39.38 13.06
N ASP A 237 -17.09 39.70 14.16
CA ASP A 237 -16.33 38.81 15.03
C ASP A 237 -17.10 37.52 15.33
N TYR A 238 -16.38 36.40 15.30
CA TYR A 238 -16.77 35.19 16.02
C TYR A 238 -15.68 34.85 17.03
N PRO A 239 -16.00 34.77 18.34
CA PRO A 239 -15.11 34.20 19.33
C PRO A 239 -15.21 32.68 19.34
N GLU A 240 -14.04 32.07 19.48
CA GLU A 240 -13.81 30.69 19.91
C GLU A 240 -14.45 30.46 21.30
N PRO A 241 -15.01 29.26 21.58
CA PRO A 241 -14.32 28.44 22.57
C PRO A 241 -14.39 26.92 22.31
N SER A 242 -13.30 26.25 22.66
CA SER A 242 -13.25 24.79 22.87
C SER A 242 -14.08 24.37 24.09
N PRO A 243 -14.45 23.08 24.19
CA PRO A 243 -14.20 22.41 25.46
C PRO A 243 -13.51 21.05 25.32
N VAL A 244 -12.65 20.85 26.30
CA VAL A 244 -11.91 19.64 26.66
C VAL A 244 -12.88 18.48 26.90
N VAL A 245 -12.68 17.35 26.23
CA VAL A 245 -13.33 16.08 26.59
C VAL A 245 -12.26 15.10 27.04
N ASP A 246 -12.30 14.85 28.34
CA ASP A 246 -11.55 13.89 29.11
C ASP A 246 -12.09 12.47 28.82
N TYR A 247 -11.29 11.63 28.15
CA TYR A 247 -11.65 10.23 27.90
C TYR A 247 -10.97 9.35 28.94
N GLN A 248 -11.68 9.10 30.05
CA GLN A 248 -11.39 8.00 30.96
C GLN A 248 -11.77 6.66 30.30
N LEU A 249 -10.75 5.82 30.10
CA LEU A 249 -10.84 4.42 29.68
C LEU A 249 -11.17 3.53 30.88
N PRO A 250 -12.17 2.63 30.80
CA PRO A 250 -12.29 1.54 31.76
C PRO A 250 -11.40 0.35 31.37
N LEU A 251 -10.61 -0.06 32.36
CA LEU A 251 -9.83 -1.28 32.43
C LEU A 251 -10.74 -2.50 32.70
N GLU A 252 -10.21 -3.68 32.34
CA GLU A 252 -10.59 -5.04 32.81
C GLU A 252 -11.87 -5.65 32.21
N THR A 253 -11.86 -6.88 31.68
CA THR A 253 -11.84 -8.09 32.52
C THR A 253 -11.46 -9.36 31.72
N GLN A 254 -10.36 -9.97 32.15
CA GLN A 254 -10.04 -11.40 32.35
C GLN A 254 -10.68 -12.50 31.46
N LEU A 255 -9.79 -13.26 30.81
CA LEU A 255 -9.96 -14.67 30.46
C LEU A 255 -9.78 -15.57 31.71
N PRO A 256 -10.42 -16.74 31.71
CA PRO A 256 -9.63 -17.95 31.99
C PRO A 256 -9.85 -19.05 30.94
N SER A 257 -8.75 -19.48 30.35
CA SER A 257 -8.62 -20.70 29.56
C SER A 257 -8.32 -21.87 30.51
N MET A 258 -9.28 -22.79 30.63
CA MET A 258 -9.12 -24.09 31.29
C MET A 258 -10.07 -25.05 30.58
N ARG A 259 -9.51 -26.08 29.93
CA ARG A 259 -10.06 -27.45 29.89
C ARG A 259 -9.15 -28.38 29.07
N ASP A 260 -8.41 -29.19 29.81
CA ASP A 260 -7.99 -30.53 29.41
C ASP A 260 -9.18 -31.52 29.41
N ALA A 261 -8.94 -32.66 28.77
CA ALA A 261 -9.57 -33.98 28.93
C ALA A 261 -10.69 -34.44 27.96
N VAL A 262 -10.24 -35.30 27.04
CA VAL A 262 -10.87 -36.47 26.36
C VAL A 262 -11.51 -37.41 27.43
N PRO A 263 -12.57 -38.26 27.23
CA PRO A 263 -12.71 -39.26 26.15
C PRO A 263 -14.12 -39.66 25.63
N ASP A 264 -14.09 -40.45 24.55
CA ASP A 264 -14.99 -41.51 24.06
C ASP A 264 -16.52 -41.34 24.12
N SER A 265 -17.14 -41.35 22.92
CA SER A 265 -18.15 -42.37 22.57
C SER A 265 -18.50 -42.37 21.07
N PRO A 266 -18.90 -43.53 20.51
CA PRO A 266 -19.16 -43.74 19.09
C PRO A 266 -20.65 -43.60 18.72
N ALA A 267 -20.89 -43.67 17.41
CA ALA A 267 -22.13 -44.06 16.72
C ALA A 267 -22.93 -42.94 16.01
N LEU A 268 -23.20 -43.22 14.72
CA LEU A 268 -24.31 -42.78 13.87
C LEU A 268 -24.56 -41.25 13.82
N THR A 269 -24.60 -40.59 12.67
CA THR A 269 -25.51 -40.83 11.55
C THR A 269 -25.25 -39.77 10.46
N GLN A 270 -25.71 -40.09 9.25
CA GLN A 270 -26.14 -39.17 8.17
C GLN A 270 -25.08 -38.54 7.26
N ASP A 271 -25.06 -39.12 6.06
CA ASP A 271 -24.71 -38.50 4.79
C ASP A 271 -25.25 -37.07 4.67
N HIS A 272 -24.34 -36.11 4.59
CA HIS A 272 -24.59 -34.80 3.99
C HIS A 272 -23.69 -34.65 2.77
N GLN A 273 -24.27 -35.00 1.62
CA GLN A 273 -23.80 -34.59 0.30
C GLN A 273 -23.67 -33.06 0.26
N PRO A 274 -22.48 -32.48 0.02
CA PRO A 274 -22.39 -31.06 -0.23
C PRO A 274 -23.04 -30.75 -1.57
N SER A 275 -24.06 -29.89 -1.53
CA SER A 275 -24.74 -29.36 -2.72
C SER A 275 -23.71 -28.78 -3.70
N PRO A 276 -23.81 -29.09 -5.00
CA PRO A 276 -22.94 -28.50 -6.00
C PRO A 276 -23.27 -27.01 -6.10
N VAL A 277 -22.33 -26.16 -5.66
CA VAL A 277 -22.37 -24.73 -5.93
C VAL A 277 -22.31 -24.55 -7.45
N TYR A 278 -23.48 -24.32 -8.04
CA TYR A 278 -23.66 -24.01 -9.44
C TYR A 278 -23.00 -22.65 -9.69
N ARG A 279 -21.71 -22.65 -10.04
CA ARG A 279 -21.09 -21.48 -10.65
C ARG A 279 -21.68 -21.38 -12.06
N PRO A 280 -22.42 -20.31 -12.41
CA PRO A 280 -22.84 -20.13 -13.78
C PRO A 280 -21.59 -20.15 -14.65
N ARG A 281 -21.56 -21.11 -15.57
CA ARG A 281 -20.59 -21.18 -16.67
C ARG A 281 -20.61 -19.81 -17.32
N THR A 282 -19.53 -19.05 -17.19
CA THR A 282 -19.30 -17.85 -17.99
C THR A 282 -19.36 -18.31 -19.45
N SER A 283 -20.48 -18.01 -20.07
CA SER A 283 -20.78 -18.31 -21.46
C SER A 283 -19.67 -17.73 -22.33
N ASN A 284 -19.32 -18.53 -23.34
CA ASN A 284 -18.48 -18.23 -24.48
C ASN A 284 -18.14 -16.75 -24.68
N ASN A 285 -16.84 -16.45 -24.71
CA ASN A 285 -16.28 -15.30 -25.42
C ASN A 285 -16.63 -15.43 -26.92
N GLN A 286 -17.90 -15.22 -27.29
CA GLN A 286 -18.22 -14.79 -28.64
C GLN A 286 -17.67 -13.38 -28.75
N LEU A 287 -16.70 -13.22 -29.65
CA LEU A 287 -16.16 -11.93 -30.08
C LEU A 287 -17.30 -11.14 -30.71
N LEU A 288 -18.12 -10.49 -29.87
CA LEU A 288 -19.09 -9.50 -30.30
C LEU A 288 -18.33 -8.38 -31.00
N HIS A 289 -18.88 -7.92 -32.11
CA HIS A 289 -18.33 -6.81 -32.88
C HIS A 289 -18.11 -5.60 -31.95
N PRO A 290 -16.98 -4.88 -32.04
CA PRO A 290 -16.61 -3.82 -31.09
C PRO A 290 -17.70 -2.77 -30.86
N SER A 291 -18.52 -2.48 -31.88
CA SER A 291 -19.62 -1.52 -31.79
C SER A 291 -20.76 -1.96 -30.87
N LEU A 292 -21.12 -3.25 -30.84
CA LEU A 292 -22.18 -3.76 -29.97
C LEU A 292 -21.75 -3.72 -28.50
N ARG A 293 -20.46 -3.99 -28.26
CA ARG A 293 -19.88 -3.90 -26.92
C ARG A 293 -19.89 -2.48 -26.35
N VAL A 294 -19.74 -1.46 -27.20
CA VAL A 294 -19.82 -0.05 -26.77
C VAL A 294 -21.24 0.30 -26.34
N GLN A 295 -22.25 -0.08 -27.12
CA GLN A 295 -23.66 0.17 -26.77
C GLN A 295 -24.09 -0.53 -25.47
N ASP A 296 -23.61 -1.75 -25.23
CA ASP A 296 -23.90 -2.46 -23.99
C ASP A 296 -23.25 -1.79 -22.77
N LEU A 297 -22.02 -1.27 -22.93
CA LEU A 297 -21.33 -0.52 -21.88
C LEU A 297 -21.96 0.85 -21.60
N GLU A 298 -22.50 1.52 -22.62
CA GLU A 298 -23.26 2.77 -22.47
C GLU A 298 -24.53 2.52 -21.67
N LYS A 299 -25.31 1.48 -22.02
CA LYS A 299 -26.50 1.08 -21.27
C LYS A 299 -26.18 0.70 -19.82
N GLU A 300 -25.08 0.00 -19.58
CA GLU A 300 -24.64 -0.36 -18.23
C GLU A 300 -24.27 0.89 -17.41
N ASN A 301 -23.55 1.85 -18.02
CA ASN A 301 -23.24 3.13 -17.38
C ASN A 301 -24.49 3.95 -17.06
N ASP A 302 -25.46 4.02 -17.98
CA ASP A 302 -26.72 4.73 -17.76
C ASP A 302 -27.51 4.12 -16.61
N ALA A 303 -27.59 2.79 -16.54
CA ALA A 303 -28.22 2.09 -15.43
C ALA A 303 -27.51 2.36 -14.08
N LEU A 304 -26.17 2.41 -14.07
CA LEU A 304 -25.41 2.76 -12.88
C LEU A 304 -25.64 4.22 -12.46
N HIS A 305 -25.72 5.15 -13.42
CA HIS A 305 -26.03 6.56 -13.14
C HIS A 305 -27.43 6.73 -12.53
N GLN A 306 -28.44 6.05 -13.09
CA GLN A 306 -29.80 6.06 -12.54
C GLN A 306 -29.84 5.51 -11.12
N ARG A 307 -29.11 4.41 -10.86
CA ARG A 307 -29.03 3.82 -9.51
C ARG A 307 -28.38 4.77 -8.50
N LEU A 308 -27.32 5.49 -8.91
CA LEU A 308 -26.64 6.46 -8.05
C LEU A 308 -27.54 7.66 -7.75
N GLN A 309 -28.27 8.16 -8.75
CA GLN A 309 -29.27 9.22 -8.54
C GLN A 309 -30.39 8.79 -7.59
N GLN A 310 -30.84 7.53 -7.68
CA GLN A 310 -31.85 6.98 -6.77
C GLN A 310 -31.32 6.92 -5.33
N GLN A 311 -30.07 6.49 -5.13
CA GLN A 311 -29.45 6.46 -3.81
C GLN A 311 -29.28 7.87 -3.21
N ASP A 312 -28.89 8.85 -4.02
CA ASP A 312 -28.79 10.24 -3.57
C ASP A 312 -30.16 10.83 -3.18
N ALA A 313 -31.21 10.50 -3.92
CA ALA A 313 -32.58 10.89 -3.59
C ALA A 313 -33.03 10.26 -2.25
N GLU A 314 -32.73 8.99 -2.02
CA GLU A 314 -33.03 8.28 -0.77
C GLU A 314 -32.28 8.90 0.43
N ILE A 315 -30.99 9.22 0.26
CA ILE A 315 -30.19 9.90 1.29
C ILE A 315 -30.77 11.27 1.63
N ARG A 316 -31.19 12.05 0.63
CA ARG A 316 -31.84 13.36 0.85
C ARG A 316 -33.16 13.20 1.60
N TYR A 317 -33.98 12.23 1.23
CA TYR A 317 -35.23 11.92 1.92
C TYR A 317 -34.99 11.55 3.39
N MET A 318 -34.02 10.67 3.67
CA MET A 318 -33.66 10.30 5.05
C MET A 318 -33.15 11.50 5.87
N ARG A 319 -32.34 12.38 5.25
CA ARG A 319 -31.88 13.61 5.92
C ARG A 319 -33.05 14.52 6.25
N GLN A 320 -34.01 14.70 5.35
CA GLN A 320 -35.19 15.52 5.59
C GLN A 320 -36.05 14.92 6.71
N ALA A 321 -36.34 13.62 6.66
CA ALA A 321 -37.09 12.93 7.71
C ALA A 321 -36.43 13.06 9.09
N TYR A 322 -35.09 13.01 9.14
CA TYR A 322 -34.33 13.25 10.37
C TYR A 322 -34.50 14.68 10.88
N HIS A 323 -34.43 15.70 10.02
CA HIS A 323 -34.65 17.09 10.41
C HIS A 323 -36.07 17.31 10.94
N ASP A 324 -37.08 16.75 10.28
CA ASP A 324 -38.49 16.85 10.72
C ASP A 324 -38.68 16.19 12.10
N MET A 325 -38.04 15.05 12.34
CA MET A 325 -38.06 14.38 13.63
C MET A 325 -37.40 15.23 14.72
N MET A 326 -36.25 15.83 14.43
CA MET A 326 -35.54 16.71 15.37
C MET A 326 -36.34 17.98 15.69
N GLN A 327 -37.04 18.56 14.72
CA GLN A 327 -37.93 19.70 14.95
C GLN A 327 -39.09 19.33 15.90
N ARG A 328 -39.68 18.15 15.75
CA ARG A 328 -40.76 17.67 16.63
C ARG A 328 -40.30 17.45 18.06
N ILE A 329 -39.07 16.94 18.25
CA ILE A 329 -38.49 16.75 19.58
C ILE A 329 -38.16 18.11 20.22
N GLY A 330 -37.62 19.05 19.46
CA GLY A 330 -37.30 20.40 19.94
C GLY A 330 -38.53 21.24 20.27
N SER A 331 -39.69 20.98 19.64
CA SER A 331 -40.94 21.70 19.87
C SER A 331 -41.78 21.16 21.02
N VAL A 332 -41.32 20.14 21.77
CA VAL A 332 -42.04 19.66 22.95
C VAL A 332 -41.97 20.77 24.02
N PRO A 333 -43.09 21.43 24.34
CA PRO A 333 -43.08 22.48 25.36
C PRO A 333 -42.61 21.87 26.67
N ALA A 334 -41.67 22.55 27.34
CA ALA A 334 -41.17 22.13 28.65
C ALA A 334 -42.38 21.84 29.55
N PRO A 335 -42.44 20.68 30.21
CA PRO A 335 -43.57 20.31 31.05
C PRO A 335 -43.77 21.43 32.06
N ASN A 336 -44.95 22.07 31.98
CA ASN A 336 -45.36 23.18 32.82
C ASN A 336 -44.86 22.93 34.24
N SER A 337 -43.95 23.80 34.69
CA SER A 337 -43.62 23.96 36.09
C SER A 337 -44.93 24.18 36.83
N PHE A 338 -45.41 23.14 37.51
CA PHE A 338 -46.58 23.22 38.38
C PHE A 338 -46.30 24.32 39.41
N GLN A 339 -46.96 25.47 39.23
CA GLN A 339 -46.99 26.51 40.25
C GLN A 339 -47.68 25.92 41.48
N SER A 340 -46.93 25.85 42.59
CA SER A 340 -47.44 25.49 43.92
C SER A 340 -47.85 26.72 44.68
#